data_AF-A0A915DRI9-F1
#
_entry.id   AF-A0A915DRI9-F1
#
_cell.length_a   1.000
_cell.length_b   1.000
_cell.length_c   1.000
_cell.angle_alpha   90.00
_cell.angle_beta   90.00
_cell.angle_gamma   90.00
#
_symmetry.space_group_name_H-M   'P 1'
#
loop_
_entity.id
_entity.type
_entity.pdbx_description
1 polymer ?
#
loop_
_entity_poly.entity_id
_entity_poly.type
_entity_poly.pdbx_seq_one_letter_code
_entity_poly.pdbx_strand_id
1 'polypeptide(L)' 'MPGVSSGQGLEHLQQLAGADWPQLARLPLFVPSPRVAGQARAAGAQQLWIAVAQCPALLAAVQSCTAPAS' A
#
# COMPACT_ATOMS: atom_id res chain seq x y z
N MET A 1 9.40 8.77 -1.72
CA MET A 1 8.71 7.67 -2.43
C MET A 1 7.29 7.59 -1.90
N PRO A 2 6.24 7.75 -2.71
CA PRO A 2 4.88 7.80 -2.19
C PRO A 2 4.47 6.39 -1.74
N GLY A 3 4.36 6.19 -0.43
CA GLY A 3 3.90 4.93 0.17
C GLY A 3 2.39 4.79 0.02
N VAL A 4 1.95 3.74 -0.66
CA VAL A 4 0.54 3.35 -0.73
C VAL A 4 0.17 2.69 0.61
N SER A 5 -0.23 3.51 1.58
CA SER A 5 -0.53 3.04 2.95
C SER A 5 -1.96 2.53 3.15
N SER A 6 -2.79 2.40 2.10
CA SER A 6 -4.18 1.90 2.19
C SER A 6 -4.70 1.46 0.83
N GLY A 7 -5.76 0.63 0.79
CA GLY A 7 -6.42 0.21 -0.47
C GLY A 7 -6.84 1.38 -1.38
N GLN A 8 -7.12 2.53 -0.77
CA GLN A 8 -7.43 3.79 -1.48
C GLN A 8 -6.22 4.36 -2.24
N GLY A 9 -4.99 4.17 -1.75
CA GLY A 9 -3.78 4.58 -2.47
C GLY A 9 -3.50 3.69 -3.68
N LEU A 10 -3.96 2.44 -3.66
CA LEU A 10 -3.88 1.54 -4.81
C LEU A 10 -4.91 1.93 -5.89
N GLU A 11 -6.12 2.29 -5.49
CA GLU A 11 -7.12 2.85 -6.43
C GLU A 11 -6.62 4.17 -7.04
N HIS A 12 -6.03 5.05 -6.22
CA HIS A 12 -5.46 6.31 -6.72
C HIS A 12 -4.29 6.07 -7.68
N LEU A 13 -3.41 5.09 -7.39
CA LEU A 13 -2.34 4.68 -8.30
C LEU A 13 -2.88 4.17 -9.64
N GLN A 14 -3.96 3.38 -9.62
CA GLN A 14 -4.63 2.91 -10.83
C GLN A 14 -5.22 4.07 -11.64
N GLN A 15 -5.87 5.02 -10.98
CA GLN A 15 -6.43 6.20 -11.63
C GLN A 15 -5.36 7.09 -12.26
N LEU A 16 -4.22 7.28 -11.58
CA LEU A 16 -3.08 8.03 -12.12
C LEU A 16 -2.40 7.31 -13.30
N ALA A 17 -2.33 5.98 -13.24
CA ALA A 17 -1.74 5.16 -14.28
C ALA A 17 -2.59 5.12 -15.56
N GLY A 18 -3.93 5.17 -15.42
CA GLY A 18 -4.85 5.19 -16.55
C GLY A 18 -4.57 4.09 -17.57
N ALA A 19 -4.28 4.48 -18.82
CA ALA A 19 -4.01 3.56 -19.92
C ALA A 19 -2.67 2.79 -19.78
N ASP A 20 -1.71 3.30 -19.01
CA ASP A 20 -0.41 2.68 -18.76
C ASP A 20 -0.46 1.62 -17.65
N TRP A 21 -1.62 1.44 -17.00
CA TRP A 21 -1.81 0.44 -15.96
C TRP A 21 -1.35 -0.98 -16.33
N PRO A 22 -1.58 -1.50 -17.55
CA PRO A 22 -1.11 -2.84 -17.92
C PRO A 22 0.42 -2.99 -17.91
N GLN A 23 1.17 -1.90 -18.13
CA GLN A 23 2.62 -1.91 -18.02
C GLN A 23 3.08 -1.84 -16.57
N LEU A 24 2.41 -1.03 -15.74
CA LEU A 24 2.71 -0.92 -14.31
C LEU A 24 2.32 -2.17 -13.53
N ALA A 25 1.23 -2.84 -13.91
CA ALA A 25 0.76 -4.08 -13.30
C ALA A 25 1.72 -5.27 -13.47
N ARG A 26 2.70 -5.15 -14.37
CA ARG A 26 3.80 -6.13 -14.55
C ARG A 26 4.97 -5.88 -13.60
N LEU A 27 5.06 -4.68 -13.04
CA LEU A 27 6.10 -4.35 -12.07
C LEU A 27 5.76 -4.97 -10.71
N PRO A 28 6.77 -5.33 -9.93
CA PRO A 28 6.55 -5.84 -8.60
C PRO A 28 5.96 -4.78 -7.67
N LEU A 29 4.75 -5.06 -7.19
CA LEU A 29 4.01 -4.17 -6.31
C LEU A 29 4.15 -4.63 -4.85
N PHE A 30 4.69 -3.76 -4.00
CA PHE A 30 4.75 -3.97 -2.56
C PHE A 30 3.46 -3.52 -1.90
N VAL A 31 2.72 -4.46 -1.31
CA VAL A 31 1.45 -4.18 -0.64
C VAL A 31 1.56 -4.41 0.87
N PRO A 32 1.04 -3.51 1.72
CA PRO A 32 1.24 -3.58 3.16
C PRO A 32 0.32 -4.59 3.86
N SER A 33 -0.69 -5.13 3.17
CA SER A 33 -1.63 -6.09 3.75
C SER A 33 -2.25 -7.04 2.72
N PRO A 34 -2.74 -8.23 3.15
CA PRO A 34 -3.41 -9.20 2.28
C PRO A 34 -4.65 -8.63 1.59
N ARG A 35 -5.37 -7.70 2.23
CA ARG A 35 -6.54 -7.04 1.65
C ARG A 35 -6.16 -6.26 0.39
N VAL A 36 -5.10 -5.45 0.48
CA VAL A 36 -4.59 -4.66 -0.66
C VAL A 36 -4.01 -5.59 -1.73
N ALA A 37 -3.43 -6.73 -1.34
CA ALA A 37 -3.00 -7.76 -2.27
C ALA A 37 -4.16 -8.32 -3.11
N GLY A 38 -5.31 -8.57 -2.48
CA GLY A 38 -6.53 -8.99 -3.18
C GLY A 38 -7.03 -7.95 -4.18
N GLN A 39 -7.04 -6.67 -3.78
CA GLN A 39 -7.44 -5.56 -4.65
C GLN A 39 -6.49 -5.40 -5.85
N ALA A 40 -5.17 -5.49 -5.64
CA ALA A 40 -4.20 -5.39 -6.73
C ALA A 40 -4.27 -6.58 -7.69
N ARG A 41 -4.56 -7.79 -7.20
CA ARG A 41 -4.83 -8.95 -8.06
C ARG A 41 -6.09 -8.79 -8.89
N ALA A 42 -7.18 -8.28 -8.29
CA ALA A 42 -8.41 -7.98 -9.03
C ALA A 42 -8.20 -6.91 -10.12
N ALA A 43 -7.25 -6.00 -9.90
CA ALA A 43 -6.80 -5.01 -10.88
C ALA A 43 -5.83 -5.55 -11.94
N GLY A 44 -5.45 -6.83 -11.90
CA GLY A 44 -4.57 -7.44 -12.90
C GLY A 44 -3.06 -7.35 -12.59
N ALA A 45 -2.66 -6.96 -11.38
CA ALA A 45 -1.26 -6.99 -10.98
C ALA A 45 -0.73 -8.44 -10.96
N GLN A 46 0.38 -8.67 -11.66
CA GLN A 46 0.93 -10.01 -11.92
C GLN A 46 2.01 -10.41 -10.90
N GLN A 47 2.63 -9.44 -10.26
CA GLN A 47 3.74 -9.64 -9.32
C GLN A 47 3.42 -8.85 -8.04
N LEU A 48 2.91 -9.53 -7.01
CA LEU A 48 2.64 -8.91 -5.71
C LEU A 48 3.56 -9.49 -4.64
N TRP A 49 4.21 -8.61 -3.90
CA TRP A 49 4.92 -8.96 -2.67
C TRP A 49 4.28 -8.26 -1.48
N ILE A 50 3.99 -9.02 -0.43
CA ILE A 50 3.49 -8.45 0.82
C ILE A 50 4.69 -7.92 1.58
N ALA A 51 4.75 -6.60 1.78
CA ALA A 51 5.73 -5.98 2.66
C ALA A 51 5.25 -6.17 4.11
N VAL A 52 5.97 -6.98 4.88
CA VAL A 52 5.70 -7.12 6.31
C VAL A 52 6.05 -5.80 7.01
N ALA A 53 5.03 -5.03 7.41
CA ALA A 53 5.23 -3.87 8.26
C ALA A 53 4.93 -4.28 9.70
N GLN A 54 5.95 -4.60 10.49
CA GLN A 54 5.77 -4.73 11.93
C GLN A 54 7.03 -4.39 12.74
N CYS A 55 7.03 -3.22 13.36
CA CYS A 55 7.63 -3.04 14.68
C CYS A 55 6.52 -2.48 15.59
N PRO A 56 5.85 -3.31 16.40
CA PRO A 56 4.76 -2.86 17.28
C PRO A 56 5.21 -1.77 18.25
N ALA A 57 6.49 -1.78 18.66
CA ALA A 57 7.09 -0.71 19.48
C ALA A 57 7.15 0.65 18.73
N LEU A 58 7.43 0.64 17.43
CA LEU A 58 7.45 1.86 16.61
C LEU A 58 6.04 2.41 16.43
N LEU A 59 5.06 1.53 16.21
CA LEU A 59 3.66 1.92 16.08
C LEU A 59 3.12 2.49 17.41
N ALA A 60 3.49 1.90 18.55
CA ALA A 60 3.14 2.40 19.87
C ALA A 60 3.82 3.75 20.16
N ALA A 61 5.09 3.91 19.78
CA ALA A 61 5.82 5.17 19.93
C ALA A 61 5.28 6.31 19.07
N VAL A 62 4.81 6.01 17.85
CA VAL A 62 4.13 7.01 17.00
C VAL A 62 2.80 7.43 17.62
N GLN A 63 2.01 6.47 18.08
CA GLN A 63 0.71 6.74 18.71
C GLN A 63 0.84 7.56 20.00
N SER A 64 1.85 7.27 20.83
CA SER A 64 2.10 8.02 22.06
C SER A 64 2.63 9.43 21.80
N CYS A 65 3.36 9.65 20.70
CA CYS A 65 3.84 10.98 20.30
C CYS A 65 2.71 11.86 19.71
N THR A 66 1.66 11.26 19.16
CA THR A 66 0.51 11.97 18.55
C THR A 66 -0.65 12.25 19.50
N ALA A 67 -0.58 11.84 20.76
CA ALA A 67 -1.57 12.24 21.75
C ALA A 67 -1.42 13.75 22.03
N PRO A 68 -2.49 14.57 21.90
CA PRO A 68 -2.39 16.00 22.18
C PRO A 68 -2.01 16.20 23.65
N ALA A 69 -1.06 17.10 23.91
CA ALA A 69 -0.83 17.61 25.24
C ALA A 69 -2.09 18.36 25.70
N SER A 70 -2.77 17.84 26.73
CA SER A 70 -3.83 18.57 27.44
C SER A 70 -3.30 19.83 28.11
#